data_AF-A0A7S2JPK0-F1
#
_entry.id   AF-A0A7S2JPK0-F1
#
_cell.length_a   1.000
_cell.length_b   1.000
_cell.length_c   1.000
_cell.angle_alpha   90.00
_cell.angle_beta   90.00
_cell.angle_gamma   90.00
#
_symmetry.space_group_name_H-M   'P 1'
#
loop_
_entity.id
_entity.type
_entity.pdbx_description
1 polymer ?
#
loop_
_entity_poly.entity_id
_entity_poly.type
_entity_poly.pdbx_seq_one_letter_code
_entity_poly.pdbx_strand_id
1 'polypeptide(L)'
;GDRSGYAQQPFSKADGPPHKHRSRLNFTVVVICLAVPCLLFALVAAALSFPLRQSSPALAWLSVAAAGGVAAASAYLAALTAWKRWIGQTERDPYWYIFLACTTTAAWAAAFWLGELNWWNNVVPYLELHKLDARFKVDPATTLGQQMMDVGLVGFAEGSKLDVSRSMGFKNAERYCVAPIVRGNATLQTYDFWAIGLNCCTAGAADFRCGDYDNPHARGGLRIMRTDQRAFYRLAVQQAEAAYGIRANHPLFYYWMEDPAAELETYKESAEKCFYLGVFAAFLFQLLLVLVGIVVHAKF
;
A
#
# COMPACT_ATOMS: atom_id res chain seq x y z
N GLY A 1 68.90 37.89 63.03
CA GLY A 1 67.76 36.97 62.84
C GLY A 1 66.65 37.73 62.15
N ASP A 2 65.92 37.18 61.20
CA ASP A 2 66.02 35.88 60.53
C ASP A 2 65.36 36.04 59.16
N ARG A 3 65.97 35.40 58.16
CA ARG A 3 65.36 35.12 56.85
C ARG A 3 64.51 33.83 56.98
N SER A 4 63.64 33.63 56.00
CA SER A 4 62.94 32.38 55.63
C SER A 4 61.69 32.03 56.46
N GLY A 5 60.58 31.56 55.89
CA GLY A 5 60.36 31.01 54.56
C GLY A 5 58.90 31.06 54.10
N TYR A 6 58.73 31.19 52.79
CA TYR A 6 57.51 30.84 52.07
C TYR A 6 57.32 29.31 52.16
N ALA A 7 56.25 28.86 52.79
CA ALA A 7 55.80 27.47 52.69
C ALA A 7 54.77 27.36 51.56
N GLN A 8 55.24 26.92 50.39
CA GLN A 8 54.40 26.34 49.36
C GLN A 8 53.94 24.96 49.84
N GLN A 9 52.64 24.69 49.84
CA GLN A 9 52.11 23.32 49.94
C GLN A 9 51.51 22.88 48.59
N PRO A 10 51.64 21.58 48.28
CA PRO A 10 51.86 21.13 46.91
C PRO A 10 50.56 20.84 46.17
N PHE A 11 50.57 21.11 44.86
CA PHE A 11 49.62 20.57 43.89
C PHE A 11 49.51 19.05 44.06
N SER A 12 48.36 18.59 44.58
CA SER A 12 48.04 17.16 44.64
C SER A 12 47.81 16.64 43.24
N LYS A 13 48.80 15.87 42.76
CA LYS A 13 48.76 14.77 41.78
C LYS A 13 47.42 14.54 41.05
N ALA A 14 47.47 14.87 39.75
CA ALA A 14 46.97 14.10 38.62
C ALA A 14 45.78 13.16 38.89
N ASP A 15 44.59 13.65 38.55
CA ASP A 15 43.48 12.80 38.16
C ASP A 15 43.95 11.87 37.03
N GLY A 16 44.06 10.58 37.32
CA GLY A 16 44.26 9.57 36.27
C GLY A 16 43.12 9.68 35.25
N PRO A 17 43.34 9.26 33.98
CA PRO A 17 42.29 9.31 32.98
C PRO A 17 41.04 8.61 33.53
N PRO A 18 39.83 9.20 33.42
CA PRO A 18 38.63 8.61 33.98
C PRO A 18 38.54 7.19 33.45
N HIS A 19 38.58 6.20 34.35
CA HIS A 19 38.44 4.80 33.99
C HIS A 19 37.16 4.68 33.16
N LYS A 20 37.32 4.46 31.85
CA LYS A 20 36.23 4.34 30.89
C LYS A 20 35.42 3.12 31.30
N HIS A 21 34.40 3.33 32.13
CA HIS A 21 33.59 2.26 32.69
C HIS A 21 32.83 1.63 31.51
N ARG A 22 33.36 0.54 30.94
CA ARG A 22 32.69 -0.23 29.89
C ARG A 22 31.31 -0.61 30.43
N SER A 23 30.27 0.12 30.03
CA SER A 23 28.92 -0.16 30.47
C SER A 23 28.59 -1.56 30.00
N ARG A 24 28.28 -2.48 30.93
CA ARG A 24 27.88 -3.83 30.57
C ARG A 24 26.61 -3.72 29.72
N LEU A 25 26.72 -4.17 28.47
CA LEU A 25 25.64 -4.10 27.50
C LEU A 25 24.51 -5.00 28.00
N ASN A 26 23.38 -4.40 28.34
CA ASN A 26 22.24 -5.15 28.86
C ASN A 26 21.54 -5.83 27.69
N PHE A 27 21.73 -7.15 27.56
CA PHE A 27 21.14 -7.96 26.50
C PHE A 27 19.61 -7.77 26.40
N THR A 28 18.93 -7.60 27.53
CA THR A 28 17.48 -7.35 27.56
C THR A 28 17.10 -6.07 26.82
N VAL A 29 17.91 -5.01 26.92
CA VAL A 29 17.64 -3.73 26.23
C VAL A 29 17.77 -3.88 24.72
N VAL A 30 18.77 -4.65 24.27
CA VAL A 30 18.98 -4.95 22.84
C VAL A 30 17.78 -5.71 22.27
N VAL A 31 17.30 -6.74 22.99
CA VAL A 31 16.13 -7.52 22.58
C VAL A 31 14.89 -6.63 22.52
N ILE A 32 14.68 -5.74 23.50
CA ILE A 32 13.55 -4.78 23.48
C ILE A 32 13.65 -3.85 22.26
N CYS A 33 14.84 -3.33 21.96
CA CYS A 33 15.05 -2.44 20.81
C CYS A 33 14.88 -3.14 19.46
N LEU A 34 15.02 -4.47 19.40
CA LEU A 34 14.70 -5.25 18.21
C LEU A 34 13.21 -5.60 18.15
N ALA A 35 12.65 -6.12 19.24
CA ALA A 35 11.31 -6.67 19.28
C ALA A 35 10.22 -5.60 19.19
N VAL A 36 10.34 -4.49 19.93
CA VAL A 36 9.26 -3.48 20.01
C VAL A 36 8.99 -2.82 18.65
N PRO A 37 9.98 -2.29 17.91
CA PRO A 37 9.73 -1.70 16.59
C PRO A 37 9.20 -2.72 15.57
N CYS A 38 9.72 -3.95 15.58
CA CYS A 38 9.29 -5.00 14.65
C CYS A 38 7.84 -5.44 14.92
N LEU A 39 7.49 -5.70 16.19
CA LEU A 39 6.13 -6.09 16.56
C LEU A 39 5.15 -4.97 16.28
N LEU A 40 5.52 -3.73 16.58
CA LEU A 40 4.70 -2.56 16.30
C LEU A 40 4.46 -2.42 14.79
N PHE A 41 5.50 -2.53 13.98
CA PHE A 41 5.39 -2.50 12.51
C PHE A 41 4.45 -3.60 12.01
N ALA A 42 4.65 -4.84 12.45
CA ALA A 42 3.84 -5.97 12.02
C ALA A 42 2.37 -5.81 12.43
N LEU A 43 2.08 -5.34 13.64
CA LEU A 43 0.73 -5.11 14.12
C LEU A 43 0.00 -4.01 13.33
N VAL A 44 0.66 -2.87 13.10
CA VAL A 44 0.08 -1.76 12.33
C VAL A 44 -0.13 -2.16 10.88
N ALA A 45 0.87 -2.77 10.25
CA ALA A 45 0.78 -3.25 8.87
C ALA A 45 -0.32 -4.32 8.72
N ALA A 46 -0.46 -5.23 9.69
CA ALA A 46 -1.50 -6.25 9.69
C ALA A 46 -2.90 -5.64 9.85
N ALA A 47 -3.06 -4.72 10.80
CA ALA A 47 -4.34 -4.05 11.03
C ALA A 47 -4.82 -3.24 9.81
N LEU A 48 -3.89 -2.69 9.04
CA LEU A 48 -4.18 -1.95 7.81
C LEU A 48 -4.30 -2.85 6.57
N SER A 49 -3.64 -4.01 6.51
CA SER A 49 -3.62 -4.88 5.33
C SER A 49 -4.69 -5.99 5.35
N PHE A 50 -5.11 -6.47 6.52
CA PHE A 50 -6.08 -7.57 6.64
C PHE A 50 -7.53 -7.05 6.73
N PRO A 51 -8.53 -7.92 6.45
CA PRO A 51 -9.95 -7.56 6.46
C PRO A 51 -10.48 -7.05 7.83
N LEU A 52 -9.66 -7.03 8.88
CA LEU A 52 -9.99 -6.40 10.17
C LEU A 52 -10.46 -4.94 10.00
N ARG A 53 -9.82 -4.17 9.09
CA ARG A 53 -10.22 -2.80 8.75
C ARG A 53 -11.62 -2.73 8.14
N GLN A 54 -12.03 -3.77 7.43
CA GLN A 54 -13.34 -3.84 6.78
C GLN A 54 -14.44 -4.26 7.76
N SER A 55 -14.22 -5.31 8.56
CA SER A 55 -15.20 -5.79 9.54
C SER A 55 -15.42 -4.81 10.68
N SER A 56 -14.35 -4.12 11.09
CA SER A 56 -14.38 -3.21 12.23
C SER A 56 -13.35 -2.08 12.04
N PRO A 57 -13.70 -1.00 11.31
CA PRO A 57 -12.76 0.11 11.06
C PRO A 57 -12.28 0.75 12.37
N ALA A 58 -13.13 0.77 13.41
CA ALA A 58 -12.77 1.26 14.72
C ALA A 58 -11.59 0.48 15.33
N LEU A 59 -11.59 -0.86 15.27
CA LEU A 59 -10.51 -1.67 15.85
C LEU A 59 -9.18 -1.48 15.12
N ALA A 60 -9.22 -1.35 13.79
CA ALA A 60 -8.03 -1.07 13.00
C ALA A 60 -7.42 0.30 13.39
N TRP A 61 -8.22 1.37 13.41
CA TRP A 61 -7.72 2.69 13.80
C TRP A 61 -7.30 2.77 15.27
N LEU A 62 -7.99 2.07 16.17
CA LEU A 62 -7.59 1.95 17.57
C LEU A 62 -6.23 1.25 17.70
N SER A 63 -5.95 0.21 16.91
CA SER A 63 -4.63 -0.45 16.93
C SER A 63 -3.51 0.47 16.44
N VAL A 64 -3.76 1.27 15.39
CA VAL A 64 -2.82 2.28 14.88
C VAL A 64 -2.57 3.37 15.93
N ALA A 65 -3.63 3.85 16.58
CA ALA A 65 -3.55 4.86 17.63
C ALA A 65 -2.84 4.33 18.88
N ALA A 66 -3.11 3.08 19.29
CA ALA A 66 -2.43 2.43 20.40
C ALA A 66 -0.94 2.25 20.13
N ALA A 67 -0.57 1.81 18.92
CA ALA A 67 0.82 1.73 18.48
C ALA A 67 1.49 3.12 18.46
N GLY A 68 0.79 4.15 17.99
CA GLY A 68 1.25 5.54 18.05
C GLY A 68 1.45 6.02 19.49
N GLY A 69 0.58 5.60 20.42
CA GLY A 69 0.73 5.85 21.85
C GLY A 69 1.99 5.21 22.44
N VAL A 70 2.35 3.99 22.02
CA VAL A 70 3.62 3.34 22.42
C VAL A 70 4.82 4.10 21.87
N ALA A 71 4.78 4.55 20.62
CA ALA A 71 5.83 5.39 20.04
C ALA A 71 5.97 6.72 20.81
N ALA A 72 4.86 7.41 21.08
CA ALA A 72 4.83 8.64 21.85
C ALA A 72 5.35 8.45 23.29
N ALA A 73 4.97 7.36 23.96
CA ALA A 73 5.48 7.02 25.29
C ALA A 73 6.99 6.78 25.26
N SER A 74 7.50 6.07 24.25
CA SER A 74 8.95 5.85 24.10
C SER A 74 9.72 7.17 23.87
N ALA A 75 9.17 8.08 23.05
CA ALA A 75 9.72 9.41 22.81
C ALA A 75 9.67 10.29 24.07
N TYR A 76 8.58 10.24 24.83
CA TYR A 76 8.45 10.95 26.10
C TYR A 76 9.46 10.47 27.14
N LEU A 77 9.66 9.16 27.29
CA LEU A 77 10.67 8.59 28.17
C LEU A 77 12.10 8.98 27.74
N ALA A 78 12.38 9.01 26.44
CA ALA A 78 13.65 9.50 25.91
C ALA A 78 13.87 10.99 26.22
N ALA A 79 12.84 11.82 26.05
CA ALA A 79 12.91 13.25 26.37
C ALA A 79 13.11 13.50 27.87
N LEU A 80 12.40 12.77 28.74
CA LEU A 80 12.55 12.87 30.20
C LEU A 80 13.95 12.48 30.67
N THR A 81 14.50 11.39 30.12
CA THR A 81 15.85 10.91 30.50
C THR A 81 16.94 11.85 29.98
N ALA A 82 16.78 12.39 28.78
CA ALA A 82 17.66 13.43 28.24
C ALA A 82 17.59 14.73 29.07
N TRP A 83 16.40 15.17 29.46
CA TRP A 83 16.20 16.33 30.32
C TRP A 83 16.86 16.13 31.69
N LYS A 84 16.63 15.00 32.35
CA LYS A 84 17.23 14.71 33.67
C LYS A 84 18.76 14.71 33.63
N ARG A 85 19.35 14.24 32.53
CA ARG A 85 20.81 14.33 32.31
C ARG A 85 21.25 15.77 32.11
N TRP A 86 20.50 16.57 31.35
CA TRP A 86 20.82 17.99 31.11
C TRP A 86 20.80 18.82 32.41
N ILE A 87 19.88 18.54 33.33
CA ILE A 87 19.84 19.16 34.67
C ILE A 87 20.88 18.56 35.65
N GLY A 88 21.60 17.50 35.26
CA GLY A 88 22.63 16.88 36.10
C GLY A 88 22.10 15.97 37.20
N GLN A 89 20.84 15.51 37.12
CA GLN A 89 20.21 14.65 38.14
C GLN A 89 20.55 13.16 37.98
N THR A 90 21.17 12.74 36.87
CA THR A 90 21.43 11.33 36.58
C THR A 90 22.64 11.18 35.67
N GLU A 91 23.58 10.29 36.04
CA GLU A 91 24.77 9.94 35.24
C GLU A 91 24.50 8.86 34.17
N ARG A 92 23.31 8.26 34.17
CA ARG A 92 22.93 7.18 33.24
C ARG A 92 22.78 7.72 31.81
N ASP A 93 23.41 7.04 30.86
CA ASP A 93 23.39 7.41 29.45
C ASP A 93 22.01 7.16 28.79
N PRO A 94 21.33 8.17 28.21
CA PRO A 94 20.01 8.01 27.59
C PRO A 94 20.08 7.42 26.17
N TYR A 95 21.26 7.07 25.65
CA TYR A 95 21.47 6.56 24.29
C TYR A 95 20.43 5.52 23.85
N TRP A 96 20.23 4.46 24.63
CA TRP A 96 19.29 3.38 24.30
C TRP A 96 17.82 3.80 24.31
N TYR A 97 17.45 4.78 25.14
CA TYR A 97 16.09 5.33 25.15
C TYR A 97 15.83 6.17 23.89
N ILE A 98 16.81 7.00 23.49
CA ILE A 98 16.73 7.81 22.27
C ILE A 98 16.71 6.90 21.04
N PHE A 99 17.57 5.88 20.98
CA PHE A 99 17.60 4.89 19.91
C PHE A 99 16.25 4.17 19.77
N LEU A 100 15.70 3.68 20.89
CA LEU A 100 14.39 3.04 20.91
C LEU A 100 13.31 4.00 20.39
N ALA A 101 13.25 5.24 20.89
CA ALA A 101 12.26 6.23 20.48
C ALA A 101 12.33 6.58 18.98
N CYS A 102 13.53 6.77 18.44
CA CYS A 102 13.70 7.08 17.03
C CYS A 102 13.28 5.90 16.14
N THR A 103 13.71 4.68 16.49
CA THR A 103 13.40 3.48 15.70
C THR A 103 11.94 3.07 15.80
N THR A 104 11.29 3.16 16.97
CA THR A 104 9.85 2.89 17.10
C THR A 104 9.00 3.90 16.34
N THR A 105 9.34 5.19 16.41
CA THR A 105 8.59 6.24 15.71
C THR A 105 8.73 6.10 14.19
N ALA A 106 9.94 5.82 13.71
CA ALA A 106 10.19 5.55 12.29
C ALA A 106 9.45 4.29 11.82
N ALA A 107 9.49 3.20 12.61
CA ALA A 107 8.77 1.97 12.30
C ALA A 107 7.24 2.18 12.24
N TRP A 108 6.67 2.95 13.18
CA TRP A 108 5.25 3.28 13.16
C TRP A 108 4.84 4.08 11.91
N ALA A 109 5.60 5.12 11.57
CA ALA A 109 5.33 5.95 10.39
C ALA A 109 5.48 5.15 9.09
N ALA A 110 6.52 4.31 8.98
CA ALA A 110 6.73 3.44 7.83
C ALA A 110 5.60 2.40 7.70
N ALA A 111 5.16 1.79 8.81
CA ALA A 111 4.06 0.83 8.81
C ALA A 111 2.74 1.48 8.38
N PHE A 112 2.47 2.71 8.83
CA PHE A 112 1.29 3.46 8.40
C PHE A 112 1.31 3.73 6.90
N TRP A 113 2.42 4.26 6.38
CA TRP A 113 2.56 4.61 4.96
C TRP A 113 2.48 3.37 4.05
N LEU A 114 3.25 2.32 4.35
CA LEU A 114 3.23 1.08 3.57
C LEU A 114 1.89 0.35 3.69
N GLY A 115 1.27 0.36 4.88
CA GLY A 115 -0.06 -0.20 5.09
C GLY A 115 -1.12 0.51 4.26
N GLU A 116 -1.09 1.84 4.19
CA GLU A 116 -2.04 2.62 3.40
C GLU A 116 -1.82 2.43 1.88
N LEU A 117 -0.56 2.36 1.43
CA LEU A 117 -0.24 2.02 0.04
C LEU A 117 -0.73 0.61 -0.34
N ASN A 118 -0.54 -0.38 0.54
CA ASN A 118 -1.01 -1.73 0.29
C ASN A 118 -2.54 -1.79 0.25
N TRP A 119 -3.19 -1.05 1.15
CA TRP A 119 -4.65 -0.96 1.21
C TRP A 119 -5.25 -0.45 -0.09
N TRP A 120 -4.81 0.70 -0.59
CA TRP A 120 -5.40 1.31 -1.79
C TRP A 120 -5.05 0.57 -3.08
N ASN A 121 -3.84 0.02 -3.19
CA ASN A 121 -3.40 -0.60 -4.44
C ASN A 121 -3.83 -2.06 -4.60
N ASN A 122 -3.89 -2.82 -3.50
CA ASN A 122 -4.12 -4.28 -3.58
C ASN A 122 -5.40 -4.70 -2.86
N VAL A 123 -5.60 -4.24 -1.61
CA VAL A 123 -6.68 -4.74 -0.76
C VAL A 123 -8.05 -4.19 -1.16
N VAL A 124 -8.17 -2.89 -1.43
CA VAL A 124 -9.44 -2.27 -1.82
C VAL A 124 -9.98 -2.87 -3.13
N PRO A 125 -9.20 -2.95 -4.23
CA PRO A 125 -9.68 -3.57 -5.46
C PRO A 125 -10.15 -5.01 -5.24
N TYR A 126 -9.38 -5.82 -4.50
CA TYR A 126 -9.75 -7.18 -4.16
C TYR A 126 -11.07 -7.25 -3.39
N LEU A 127 -11.22 -6.47 -2.32
CA LEU A 127 -12.41 -6.49 -1.47
C LEU A 127 -13.67 -5.99 -2.20
N GLU A 128 -13.52 -4.98 -3.06
CA GLU A 128 -14.63 -4.43 -3.84
C GLU A 128 -15.10 -5.40 -4.92
N LEU A 129 -14.17 -6.05 -5.61
CA LEU A 129 -14.48 -7.05 -6.64
C LEU A 129 -15.03 -8.35 -6.03
N HIS A 130 -14.49 -8.80 -4.89
CA HIS A 130 -14.91 -10.04 -4.23
C HIS A 130 -16.32 -9.97 -3.63
N LYS A 131 -16.84 -8.76 -3.36
CA LYS A 131 -18.23 -8.57 -2.89
C LYS A 131 -19.27 -8.64 -4.00
N LEU A 132 -18.84 -8.52 -5.25
CA LEU A 132 -19.73 -8.53 -6.39
C LEU A 132 -19.97 -9.96 -6.86
N ASP A 133 -21.11 -10.19 -7.51
CA ASP A 133 -21.44 -11.50 -8.05
C ASP A 133 -20.55 -11.84 -9.26
N ALA A 134 -20.38 -13.13 -9.53
CA ALA A 134 -19.65 -13.67 -10.66
C ALA A 134 -20.63 -14.43 -11.57
N ARG A 135 -20.84 -13.94 -12.80
CA ARG A 135 -21.75 -14.58 -13.76
C ARG A 135 -21.01 -15.07 -14.98
N PHE A 136 -21.35 -16.29 -15.41
CA PHE A 136 -20.76 -16.94 -16.57
C PHE A 136 -21.79 -17.13 -17.68
N LYS A 137 -21.30 -17.30 -18.92
CA LYS A 137 -22.11 -17.48 -20.14
C LYS A 137 -23.08 -16.31 -20.40
N VAL A 138 -22.64 -15.08 -20.10
CA VAL A 138 -23.42 -13.88 -20.34
C VAL A 138 -23.42 -13.54 -21.82
N ASP A 139 -24.59 -13.41 -22.44
CA ASP A 139 -24.71 -12.99 -23.83
C ASP A 139 -24.93 -11.47 -23.89
N PRO A 140 -23.99 -10.70 -24.47
CA PRO A 140 -24.13 -9.25 -24.57
C PRO A 140 -25.27 -8.81 -25.50
N ALA A 141 -25.82 -9.71 -26.31
CA ALA A 141 -26.92 -9.39 -27.22
C ALA A 141 -28.30 -9.43 -26.57
N THR A 142 -28.47 -10.24 -25.52
CA THR A 142 -29.76 -10.47 -24.85
C THR A 142 -29.80 -9.93 -23.42
N THR A 143 -28.66 -9.87 -22.75
CA THR A 143 -28.55 -9.37 -21.38
C THR A 143 -28.45 -7.85 -21.39
N LEU A 144 -29.20 -7.18 -20.53
CA LEU A 144 -29.12 -5.72 -20.38
C LEU A 144 -28.12 -5.34 -19.28
N GLY A 145 -27.42 -4.22 -19.44
CA GLY A 145 -26.48 -3.74 -18.43
C GLY A 145 -27.13 -3.50 -17.06
N GLN A 146 -28.40 -3.10 -17.05
CA GLN A 146 -29.17 -2.89 -15.82
C GLN A 146 -29.29 -4.17 -14.95
N GLN A 147 -29.31 -5.36 -15.57
CA GLN A 147 -29.39 -6.65 -14.86
C GLN A 147 -28.04 -7.09 -14.27
N MET A 148 -26.95 -6.41 -14.62
CA MET A 148 -25.58 -6.78 -14.30
C MET A 148 -24.88 -5.75 -13.42
N MET A 149 -25.66 -4.89 -12.76
CA MET A 149 -25.16 -3.79 -11.92
C MET A 149 -24.45 -4.27 -10.65
N ASP A 150 -24.72 -5.49 -10.18
CA ASP A 150 -24.11 -6.15 -9.03
C ASP A 150 -22.98 -7.13 -9.40
N VAL A 151 -22.67 -7.25 -10.70
CA VAL A 151 -21.68 -8.21 -11.21
C VAL A 151 -20.32 -7.53 -11.38
N GLY A 152 -19.29 -8.14 -10.79
CA GLY A 152 -17.90 -7.67 -10.83
C GLY A 152 -17.05 -8.48 -11.80
N LEU A 153 -17.40 -9.75 -11.96
CA LEU A 153 -16.71 -10.69 -12.84
C LEU A 153 -17.70 -11.30 -13.82
N VAL A 154 -17.42 -11.16 -15.11
CA VAL A 154 -18.27 -11.68 -16.18
C VAL A 154 -17.46 -12.62 -17.07
N GLY A 155 -17.97 -13.84 -17.24
CA GLY A 155 -17.57 -14.71 -18.34
C GLY A 155 -18.59 -14.60 -19.47
N PHE A 156 -18.20 -14.03 -20.60
CA PHE A 156 -19.08 -13.90 -21.75
C PHE A 156 -19.32 -15.24 -22.45
N ALA A 157 -20.49 -15.39 -23.08
CA ALA A 157 -20.88 -16.58 -23.83
C ALA A 157 -19.96 -16.81 -25.04
N GLU A 158 -19.94 -18.04 -25.54
CA GLU A 158 -19.11 -18.38 -26.69
C GLU A 158 -19.50 -17.59 -27.95
N GLY A 159 -18.48 -17.19 -28.71
CA GLY A 159 -18.63 -16.30 -29.87
C GLY A 159 -18.70 -14.80 -29.52
N SER A 160 -18.55 -14.45 -28.23
CA SER A 160 -18.38 -13.05 -27.82
C SER A 160 -16.97 -12.57 -28.18
N LYS A 161 -16.89 -11.37 -28.77
CA LYS A 161 -15.65 -10.73 -29.20
C LYS A 161 -15.75 -9.22 -29.06
N LEU A 162 -14.59 -8.57 -29.10
CA LEU A 162 -14.52 -7.11 -29.20
C LEU A 162 -14.87 -6.66 -30.62
N ASP A 163 -15.78 -5.71 -30.74
CA ASP A 163 -16.05 -5.03 -32.00
C ASP A 163 -15.14 -3.82 -32.15
N VAL A 164 -13.91 -4.09 -32.60
CA VAL A 164 -12.87 -3.08 -32.79
C VAL A 164 -13.31 -2.00 -33.79
N SER A 165 -14.19 -2.33 -34.74
CA SER A 165 -14.68 -1.39 -35.77
C SER A 165 -15.48 -0.22 -35.19
N ARG A 166 -16.08 -0.42 -34.01
CA ARG A 166 -16.85 0.58 -33.27
C ARG A 166 -16.13 1.07 -32.02
N SER A 167 -14.81 0.91 -31.96
CA SER A 167 -14.01 1.45 -30.87
C SER A 167 -13.89 2.97 -30.96
N MET A 168 -13.70 3.60 -29.80
CA MET A 168 -13.56 5.05 -29.65
C MET A 168 -12.60 5.38 -28.52
N GLY A 169 -11.92 6.52 -28.63
CA GLY A 169 -10.98 7.01 -27.62
C GLY A 169 -11.25 8.46 -27.23
N PHE A 170 -11.38 8.71 -25.93
CA PHE A 170 -11.48 10.07 -25.36
C PHE A 170 -10.14 10.45 -24.70
N LYS A 171 -9.65 11.69 -24.91
CA LYS A 171 -8.37 12.14 -24.34
C LYS A 171 -8.59 13.18 -23.25
N ASN A 172 -8.15 12.88 -22.03
CA ASN A 172 -8.04 13.82 -20.91
C ASN A 172 -6.87 13.45 -20.00
N ALA A 173 -5.75 14.17 -20.08
CA ALA A 173 -4.42 13.78 -19.55
C ALA A 173 -3.91 12.44 -20.13
N GLU A 174 -4.63 11.36 -19.86
CA GLU A 174 -4.50 10.03 -20.47
C GLU A 174 -5.59 9.82 -21.53
N ARG A 175 -5.41 8.80 -22.37
CA ARG A 175 -6.41 8.41 -23.38
C ARG A 175 -7.22 7.22 -22.88
N TYR A 176 -8.53 7.43 -22.74
CA TYR A 176 -9.52 6.45 -22.34
C TYR A 176 -10.09 5.77 -23.59
N CYS A 177 -9.76 4.49 -23.76
CA CYS A 177 -10.17 3.68 -24.91
C CYS A 177 -11.34 2.79 -24.53
N VAL A 178 -12.33 2.70 -25.41
CA VAL A 178 -13.50 1.82 -25.25
C VAL A 178 -13.77 1.05 -26.53
N ALA A 179 -14.16 -0.22 -26.39
CA ALA A 179 -14.63 -1.06 -27.48
C ALA A 179 -15.87 -1.84 -27.05
N PRO A 180 -16.95 -1.88 -27.85
CA PRO A 180 -18.13 -2.64 -27.48
C PRO A 180 -17.87 -4.14 -27.56
N ILE A 181 -18.45 -4.89 -26.62
CA ILE A 181 -18.40 -6.35 -26.58
C ILE A 181 -19.68 -6.87 -27.26
N VAL A 182 -19.52 -7.65 -28.33
CA VAL A 182 -20.64 -8.15 -29.13
C VAL A 182 -20.54 -9.67 -29.29
N ARG A 183 -21.65 -10.30 -29.65
CA ARG A 183 -21.68 -11.72 -29.99
C ARG A 183 -21.87 -11.91 -31.49
N GLY A 184 -20.91 -12.53 -32.16
CA GLY A 184 -20.93 -12.69 -33.61
C GLY A 184 -20.91 -11.35 -34.36
N ASN A 185 -21.68 -11.25 -35.45
CA ASN A 185 -21.84 -10.03 -36.25
C ASN A 185 -23.25 -9.40 -36.08
N ALA A 186 -23.96 -9.76 -35.01
CA ALA A 186 -25.30 -9.26 -34.77
C ALA A 186 -25.27 -7.77 -34.39
N THR A 187 -26.14 -6.97 -34.98
CA THR A 187 -26.40 -5.61 -34.53
C THR A 187 -27.23 -5.67 -33.26
N LEU A 188 -26.68 -5.15 -32.16
CA LEU A 188 -27.36 -5.13 -30.87
C LEU A 188 -28.37 -3.98 -30.82
N GLN A 189 -29.47 -4.18 -30.09
CA GLN A 189 -30.41 -3.10 -29.79
C GLN A 189 -29.79 -2.06 -28.85
N THR A 190 -29.00 -2.52 -27.88
CA THR A 190 -28.29 -1.71 -26.89
C THR A 190 -26.89 -2.26 -26.67
N TYR A 191 -25.89 -1.39 -26.72
CA TYR A 191 -24.49 -1.72 -26.47
C TYR A 191 -24.15 -1.38 -25.02
N ASP A 192 -24.52 -2.26 -24.10
CA ASP A 192 -24.31 -2.00 -22.66
C ASP A 192 -22.96 -2.53 -22.16
N PHE A 193 -22.30 -3.46 -22.86
CA PHE A 193 -21.02 -4.05 -22.42
C PHE A 193 -19.83 -3.46 -23.19
N TRP A 194 -18.86 -2.93 -22.46
CA TRP A 194 -17.70 -2.26 -23.04
C TRP A 194 -16.40 -2.78 -22.43
N ALA A 195 -15.46 -3.15 -23.30
CA ALA A 195 -14.07 -3.35 -22.95
C ALA A 195 -13.37 -2.00 -22.87
N ILE A 196 -12.52 -1.83 -21.86
CA ILE A 196 -11.86 -0.56 -21.58
C ILE A 196 -10.35 -0.72 -21.41
N GLY A 197 -9.65 0.41 -21.57
CA GLY A 197 -8.34 0.60 -20.97
C GLY A 197 -7.70 1.93 -21.39
N LEU A 198 -6.44 2.12 -20.99
CA LEU A 198 -5.74 3.40 -21.10
C LEU A 198 -4.64 3.33 -22.16
N ASN A 199 -4.51 4.39 -22.96
CA ASN A 199 -3.42 4.65 -23.89
C ASN A 199 -3.14 3.54 -24.94
N CYS A 200 -4.14 2.71 -25.26
CA CYS A 200 -4.02 1.57 -26.17
C CYS A 200 -4.82 1.71 -27.48
N CYS A 201 -5.23 2.94 -27.81
CA CYS A 201 -5.95 3.28 -29.03
C CYS A 201 -5.47 4.63 -29.58
N THR A 202 -5.75 4.88 -30.85
CA THR A 202 -5.46 6.15 -31.52
C THR A 202 -6.73 7.01 -31.54
N ALA A 203 -6.56 8.32 -31.36
CA ALA A 203 -7.72 9.22 -31.33
C ALA A 203 -8.41 9.25 -32.70
N GLY A 204 -9.69 8.86 -32.74
CA GLY A 204 -10.52 8.88 -33.96
C GLY A 204 -10.29 7.72 -34.93
N ALA A 205 -9.44 6.74 -34.58
CA ALA A 205 -9.32 5.50 -35.33
C ALA A 205 -10.02 4.36 -34.59
N ALA A 206 -10.51 3.38 -35.35
CA ALA A 206 -11.12 2.17 -34.82
C ALA A 206 -10.02 1.12 -34.54
N ASP A 207 -9.13 1.40 -33.59
CA ASP A 207 -7.93 0.61 -33.28
C ASP A 207 -7.76 0.33 -31.77
N PHE A 208 -8.68 -0.44 -31.19
CA PHE A 208 -8.57 -0.90 -29.81
C PHE A 208 -7.56 -2.06 -29.65
N ARG A 209 -6.59 -1.90 -28.73
CA ARG A 209 -5.54 -2.91 -28.45
C ARG A 209 -5.29 -3.15 -26.95
N CYS A 210 -6.28 -2.91 -26.10
CA CYS A 210 -6.14 -3.10 -24.65
C CYS A 210 -6.47 -4.53 -24.21
N GLY A 211 -5.77 -4.99 -23.17
CA GLY A 211 -5.97 -6.33 -22.60
C GLY A 211 -5.65 -7.43 -23.61
N ASP A 212 -6.33 -8.55 -23.48
CA ASP A 212 -6.12 -9.73 -24.33
C ASP A 212 -6.90 -9.62 -25.66
N TYR A 213 -6.83 -8.47 -26.32
CA TYR A 213 -7.66 -8.16 -27.50
C TYR A 213 -7.45 -9.12 -28.68
N ASP A 214 -6.23 -9.65 -28.81
CA ASP A 214 -5.83 -10.56 -29.90
C ASP A 214 -5.95 -12.04 -29.51
N ASN A 215 -6.31 -12.32 -28.26
CA ASN A 215 -6.46 -13.70 -27.78
C ASN A 215 -7.89 -14.19 -28.07
N PRO A 216 -8.07 -15.24 -28.90
CA PRO A 216 -9.40 -15.78 -29.19
C PRO A 216 -10.05 -16.49 -28.00
N HIS A 217 -9.27 -16.85 -26.98
CA HIS A 217 -9.78 -17.46 -25.74
C HIS A 217 -10.25 -16.41 -24.73
N ALA A 218 -9.82 -15.15 -24.88
CA ALA A 218 -10.24 -14.06 -24.02
C ALA A 218 -11.73 -13.79 -24.14
N ARG A 219 -12.46 -14.07 -23.06
CA ARG A 219 -13.92 -13.89 -22.94
C ARG A 219 -14.32 -13.45 -21.53
N GLY A 220 -13.36 -13.00 -20.74
CA GLY A 220 -13.53 -12.53 -19.38
C GLY A 220 -13.58 -11.00 -19.32
N GLY A 221 -14.43 -10.50 -18.44
CA GLY A 221 -14.53 -9.09 -18.11
C GLY A 221 -14.37 -8.88 -16.61
N LEU A 222 -13.35 -8.12 -16.20
CA LEU A 222 -13.19 -7.66 -14.82
C LEU A 222 -13.65 -6.20 -14.70
N ARG A 223 -14.63 -5.93 -13.85
CA ARG A 223 -15.26 -4.61 -13.78
C ARG A 223 -14.32 -3.54 -13.23
N ILE A 224 -14.40 -2.33 -13.77
CA ILE A 224 -13.73 -1.18 -13.16
C ILE A 224 -14.44 -0.70 -11.90
N MET A 225 -13.70 -0.67 -10.79
CA MET A 225 -14.20 -0.13 -9.52
C MET A 225 -13.96 1.37 -9.37
N ARG A 226 -12.85 1.87 -9.93
CA ARG A 226 -12.45 3.28 -9.93
C ARG A 226 -13.52 4.20 -10.54
N THR A 227 -14.16 4.99 -9.67
CA THR A 227 -15.23 5.92 -10.03
C THR A 227 -14.72 7.17 -10.76
N ASP A 228 -13.51 7.60 -10.45
CA ASP A 228 -12.81 8.73 -11.07
C ASP A 228 -12.61 8.50 -12.57
N GLN A 229 -12.22 7.29 -12.97
CA GLN A 229 -12.00 6.93 -14.38
C GLN A 229 -13.31 6.61 -15.11
N ARG A 230 -14.31 6.08 -14.41
CA ARG A 230 -15.61 5.67 -14.98
C ARG A 230 -16.32 6.79 -15.73
N ALA A 231 -16.24 8.02 -15.21
CA ALA A 231 -16.84 9.19 -15.86
C ALA A 231 -16.21 9.46 -17.25
N PHE A 232 -14.90 9.30 -17.38
CA PHE A 232 -14.20 9.53 -18.65
C PHE A 232 -14.47 8.41 -19.67
N TYR A 233 -14.58 7.15 -19.24
CA TYR A 233 -15.01 6.07 -20.13
C TYR A 233 -16.44 6.28 -20.63
N ARG A 234 -17.33 6.86 -19.81
CA ARG A 234 -18.67 7.23 -20.25
C ARG A 234 -18.67 8.31 -21.33
N LEU A 235 -17.78 9.30 -21.24
CA LEU A 235 -17.61 10.30 -22.30
C LEU A 235 -17.12 9.64 -23.61
N ALA A 236 -16.21 8.67 -23.53
CA ALA A 236 -15.76 7.92 -24.69
C ALA A 236 -16.91 7.12 -25.35
N VAL A 237 -17.78 6.51 -24.53
CA VAL A 237 -19.00 5.83 -25.03
C VAL A 237 -19.94 6.82 -25.70
N GLN A 238 -20.19 7.99 -25.10
CA GLN A 238 -21.04 9.01 -25.71
C GLN A 238 -20.51 9.49 -27.07
N GLN A 239 -19.18 9.57 -27.23
CA GLN A 239 -18.57 9.86 -28.52
C GLN A 239 -18.77 8.71 -29.52
N ALA A 240 -18.69 7.45 -29.08
CA ALA A 240 -18.96 6.29 -29.92
C ALA A 240 -20.44 6.23 -30.37
N GLU A 241 -21.37 6.53 -29.47
CA GLU A 241 -22.81 6.61 -29.76
C GLU A 241 -23.09 7.64 -30.87
N ALA A 242 -22.49 8.82 -30.75
CA ALA A 242 -22.64 9.89 -31.73
C ALA A 242 -21.96 9.56 -33.07
N ALA A 243 -20.77 8.94 -33.05
CA ALA A 243 -20.00 8.64 -34.25
C ALA A 243 -20.58 7.48 -35.08
N TYR A 244 -21.09 6.44 -34.41
CA TYR A 244 -21.54 5.20 -35.05
C TYR A 244 -23.06 5.00 -35.04
N GLY A 245 -23.83 5.93 -34.47
CA GLY A 245 -25.30 5.84 -34.42
C GLY A 245 -25.81 4.68 -33.55
N ILE A 246 -25.03 4.27 -32.55
CA ILE A 246 -25.38 3.22 -31.59
C ILE A 246 -25.92 3.84 -30.29
N ARG A 247 -26.57 3.03 -29.44
CA ARG A 247 -27.06 3.45 -28.12
C ARG A 247 -26.62 2.48 -27.03
N ALA A 248 -26.23 3.02 -25.89
CA ALA A 248 -25.82 2.36 -24.67
C ALA A 248 -26.65 2.92 -23.51
N ASN A 249 -27.65 2.17 -23.05
CA ASN A 249 -28.57 2.66 -22.02
C ASN A 249 -27.89 2.64 -20.65
N HIS A 250 -27.22 1.54 -20.34
CA HIS A 250 -26.51 1.33 -19.07
C HIS A 250 -25.11 0.76 -19.35
N PRO A 251 -24.15 1.61 -19.77
CA PRO A 251 -22.81 1.15 -20.10
C PRO A 251 -22.08 0.64 -18.86
N LEU A 252 -21.67 -0.62 -18.93
CA LEU A 252 -20.79 -1.31 -17.99
C LEU A 252 -19.41 -1.49 -18.61
N PHE A 253 -18.39 -1.30 -17.79
CA PHE A 253 -17.00 -1.21 -18.21
C PHE A 253 -16.17 -2.32 -17.60
N TYR A 254 -15.47 -3.07 -18.45
CA TYR A 254 -14.68 -4.23 -18.06
C TYR A 254 -13.27 -4.18 -18.68
N TYR A 255 -12.27 -4.60 -17.91
CA TYR A 255 -10.99 -5.00 -18.45
C TYR A 255 -11.14 -6.34 -19.15
N TRP A 256 -10.73 -6.41 -20.41
CA TRP A 256 -10.86 -7.60 -21.24
C TRP A 256 -9.67 -8.54 -21.06
N MET A 257 -9.94 -9.79 -20.68
CA MET A 257 -8.92 -10.77 -20.31
C MET A 257 -9.40 -12.20 -20.49
N GLU A 258 -8.46 -13.15 -20.53
CA GLU A 258 -8.78 -14.58 -20.54
C GLU A 258 -9.36 -15.07 -19.22
N ASP A 259 -8.67 -14.81 -18.10
CA ASP A 259 -9.08 -15.28 -16.79
C ASP A 259 -9.18 -14.13 -15.77
N PRO A 260 -10.40 -13.59 -15.54
CA PRO A 260 -10.61 -12.54 -14.57
C PRO A 260 -10.54 -13.05 -13.12
N ALA A 261 -10.66 -14.36 -12.89
CA ALA A 261 -10.57 -14.94 -11.54
C ALA A 261 -9.10 -15.05 -11.11
N ALA A 262 -8.20 -15.41 -12.03
CA ALA A 262 -6.76 -15.39 -11.79
C ALA A 262 -6.24 -13.98 -11.45
N GLU A 263 -6.73 -12.95 -12.13
CA GLU A 263 -6.40 -11.56 -11.80
C GLU A 263 -6.90 -11.14 -10.41
N LEU A 264 -8.10 -11.59 -10.01
CA LEU A 264 -8.61 -11.35 -8.66
C LEU A 264 -7.72 -11.98 -7.58
N GLU A 265 -7.28 -13.22 -7.78
CA GLU A 265 -6.33 -13.89 -6.88
C GLU A 265 -4.97 -13.20 -6.88
N THR A 266 -4.55 -12.63 -8.01
CA THR A 266 -3.29 -11.87 -8.11
C THR A 266 -3.29 -10.63 -7.22
N TYR A 267 -4.42 -9.92 -7.07
CA TYR A 267 -4.54 -8.80 -6.12
C TYR A 267 -4.35 -9.26 -4.66
N LYS A 268 -4.95 -10.41 -4.31
CA LYS A 268 -4.82 -10.99 -2.97
C LYS A 268 -3.39 -11.43 -2.70
N GLU A 269 -2.79 -12.18 -3.62
CA GLU A 269 -1.39 -12.60 -3.50
C GLU A 269 -0.44 -11.41 -3.39
N SER A 270 -0.68 -10.35 -4.17
CA SER A 270 0.13 -9.13 -4.12
C SER A 270 0.01 -8.40 -2.79
N ALA A 271 -1.20 -8.35 -2.20
CA ALA A 271 -1.42 -7.81 -0.87
C ALA A 271 -0.66 -8.58 0.21
N GLU A 272 -0.72 -9.92 0.16
CA GLU A 272 -0.01 -10.81 1.08
C GLU A 272 1.51 -10.71 0.90
N LYS A 273 2.00 -10.75 -0.33
CA LYS A 273 3.44 -10.59 -0.66
C LYS A 273 3.97 -9.25 -0.15
N CYS A 274 3.23 -8.15 -0.36
CA CYS A 274 3.63 -6.82 0.12
C CYS A 274 3.73 -6.79 1.65
N PHE A 275 2.78 -7.41 2.36
CA PHE A 275 2.81 -7.52 3.81
C PHE A 275 4.02 -8.35 4.31
N TYR A 276 4.21 -9.58 3.81
CA TYR A 276 5.29 -10.44 4.27
C TYR A 276 6.68 -9.88 3.93
N LEU A 277 6.87 -9.34 2.73
CA LEU A 277 8.11 -8.67 2.34
C LEU A 277 8.36 -7.43 3.19
N GLY A 278 7.32 -6.64 3.49
CA GLY A 278 7.41 -5.46 4.35
C GLY A 278 7.86 -5.81 5.77
N VAL A 279 7.24 -6.83 6.39
CA VAL A 279 7.61 -7.29 7.74
C VAL A 279 9.03 -7.85 7.77
N PHE A 280 9.40 -8.66 6.78
CA PHE A 280 10.74 -9.22 6.68
C PHE A 280 11.81 -8.14 6.48
N ALA A 281 11.57 -7.18 5.58
CA ALA A 281 12.45 -6.05 5.33
C ALA A 281 12.60 -5.16 6.58
N ALA A 282 11.49 -4.87 7.28
CA ALA A 282 11.52 -4.10 8.51
C ALA A 282 12.33 -4.81 9.61
N PHE A 283 12.19 -6.13 9.74
CA PHE A 283 12.98 -6.92 10.68
C PHE A 283 14.48 -6.86 10.37
N LEU A 284 14.88 -7.09 9.12
CA LEU A 284 16.29 -7.03 8.71
C LEU A 284 16.88 -5.62 8.89
N PHE A 285 16.11 -4.60 8.54
CA PHE A 285 16.52 -3.22 8.72
C PHE A 285 16.69 -2.87 10.20
N GLN A 286 15.75 -3.27 11.06
CA GLN A 286 15.86 -3.05 12.49
C GLN A 286 17.03 -3.83 13.11
N LEU A 287 17.27 -5.06 12.66
CA LEU A 287 18.44 -5.86 13.08
C LEU A 287 19.74 -5.13 12.74
N LEU A 288 19.85 -4.60 11.52
CA LEU A 288 21.02 -3.84 11.08
C LEU A 288 21.21 -2.57 11.94
N LEU A 289 20.13 -1.81 12.20
CA LEU A 289 20.19 -0.63 13.04
C LEU A 289 20.66 -0.95 14.47
N VAL A 290 20.16 -2.04 15.05
CA VAL A 290 20.57 -2.49 16.39
C VAL A 290 22.05 -2.90 16.40
N LEU A 291 22.52 -3.65 15.39
CA LEU A 291 23.93 -4.02 15.27
C LEU A 291 24.85 -2.80 15.15
N VAL A 292 24.48 -1.82 14.32
CA VAL A 292 25.21 -0.55 14.19
C VAL A 292 25.19 0.20 15.53
N GLY A 293 24.04 0.26 16.21
CA GLY A 293 23.91 0.90 17.52
C GLY A 293 24.81 0.27 18.58
N ILE A 294 24.91 -1.07 18.61
CA ILE A 294 25.84 -1.78 19.50
C ILE A 294 27.30 -1.39 19.20
N VAL A 295 27.70 -1.34 17.92
CA VAL A 295 29.08 -0.98 17.53
C VAL A 295 29.40 0.47 17.89
N VAL A 296 28.45 1.40 17.70
CA VAL A 296 28.61 2.81 18.07
C VAL A 296 28.75 2.96 19.58
N HIS A 297 27.85 2.34 20.36
CA HIS A 297 27.90 2.36 21.84
C HIS A 297 29.14 1.67 22.41
N ALA A 298 29.72 0.70 21.70
CA ALA A 298 30.95 0.05 22.11
C ALA A 298 32.21 0.89 21.87
N LYS A 299 32.17 1.83 20.90
CA LYS A 299 33.31 2.68 20.53
C LYS A 299 33.35 3.98 21.34
N PHE A 300 32.21 4.65 21.51
CA PHE A 300 32.11 5.92 22.23
C PHE A 300 31.94 5.68 23.73
#